data_AF-A0A099Y227-F1
#
_entry.id   AF-A0A099Y227-F1
#
_cell.length_a   1.000
_cell.length_b   1.000
_cell.length_c   1.000
_cell.angle_alpha   90.00
_cell.angle_beta   90.00
_cell.angle_gamma   90.00
#
_symmetry.space_group_name_H-M   'P 1'
#
loop_
_entity.id
_entity.type
_entity.pdbx_description
1 polymer ?
#
loop_
_entity_poly.entity_id
_entity_poly.type
_entity_poly.pdbx_seq_one_letter_code
_entity_poly.pdbx_strand_id
1 'polypeptide(L)' 'MNKTIKTILIIAGLALLIYGGYELITPEASLDIGIAEFESQNNDNAYISIGIGIVALIASFLVSKK' A
#
# COMPACT_ATOMS: atom_id res chain seq x y z
N MET A 1 5.08 11.21 -20.71
CA MET A 1 4.47 11.87 -19.52
C MET A 1 5.36 13.01 -19.03
N ASN A 2 4.80 14.13 -18.50
CA ASN A 2 5.60 15.21 -17.91
C ASN A 2 6.44 14.66 -16.74
N LYS A 3 7.72 15.09 -16.64
CA LYS A 3 8.64 14.70 -15.58
C LYS A 3 8.04 14.93 -14.19
N THR A 4 7.30 16.03 -14.01
CA THR A 4 6.60 16.34 -12.75
C THR A 4 5.56 15.27 -12.40
N ILE A 5 4.69 14.90 -13.36
CA ILE A 5 3.64 13.90 -13.16
C ILE A 5 4.25 12.52 -12.87
N LYS A 6 5.35 12.17 -13.55
CA LYS A 6 6.07 10.93 -13.31
C LYS A 6 6.62 10.85 -11.89
N THR A 7 7.27 11.92 -11.44
CA THR A 7 7.81 11.99 -10.08
C THR A 7 6.70 11.86 -9.05
N ILE A 8 5.55 12.53 -9.25
CA ILE A 8 4.40 12.43 -8.34
C ILE A 8 3.87 11.00 -8.27
N LEU A 9 3.68 10.33 -9.41
CA LEU A 9 3.21 8.93 -9.45
C LEU A 9 4.16 7.97 -8.75
N ILE A 10 5.48 8.17 -8.91
CA ILE A 10 6.47 7.34 -8.24
C ILE A 10 6.41 7.54 -6.71
N ILE A 11 6.38 8.80 -6.26
CA ILE A 11 6.33 9.11 -4.82
C ILE A 11 5.03 8.59 -4.21
N ALA A 12 3.89 8.84 -4.85
CA ALA A 12 2.59 8.36 -4.39
C ALA A 12 2.53 6.82 -4.35
N GLY A 13 3.04 6.15 -5.40
CA GLY A 13 3.11 4.70 -5.45
C GLY A 13 3.95 4.11 -4.31
N LEU A 14 5.13 4.67 -4.06
CA LEU A 14 5.98 4.24 -2.94
C LEU A 14 5.33 4.50 -1.58
N ALA A 15 4.69 5.65 -1.38
CA ALA A 15 3.99 5.97 -0.14
C ALA A 15 2.87 4.97 0.15
N LEU A 16 2.09 4.58 -0.87
CA LEU A 16 1.02 3.59 -0.76
C LEU A 16 1.56 2.19 -0.43
N LEU A 17 2.68 1.78 -1.04
CA LEU A 17 3.34 0.52 -0.72
C LEU A 17 3.83 0.47 0.72
N ILE A 18 4.46 1.57 1.18
CA ILE A 18 4.93 1.67 2.57
C ILE A 18 3.75 1.63 3.53
N TYR A 19 2.67 2.37 3.23
CA TYR A 19 1.48 2.42 4.07
C TYR A 19 0.76 1.07 4.16
N GLY A 20 0.45 0.44 3.03
CA GLY A 20 -0.18 -0.88 3.04
C GLY A 20 0.74 -1.96 3.63
N GLY A 21 2.05 -1.87 3.39
CA GLY A 21 3.03 -2.75 4.05
C GLY A 21 3.08 -2.57 5.57
N TYR A 22 2.93 -1.33 6.05
CA TYR A 22 2.82 -1.04 7.48
C TYR A 22 1.54 -1.63 8.09
N GLU A 23 0.41 -1.54 7.38
CA GLU A 23 -0.88 -2.08 7.80
C GLU A 23 -0.85 -3.63 7.89
N LEU A 24 -0.14 -4.31 6.98
CA LEU A 24 0.05 -5.77 7.06
C LEU A 24 0.92 -6.25 8.25
N ILE A 25 1.83 -5.40 8.73
CA ILE A 25 2.77 -5.75 9.79
C ILE A 25 2.23 -5.31 11.16
N THR A 26 1.41 -4.26 11.17
CA THR A 26 0.86 -3.69 12.39
C THR A 26 -0.47 -4.37 12.68
N PRO A 27 -0.55 -5.23 13.71
CA PRO A 27 -1.83 -5.84 14.06
C PRO A 27 -2.85 -4.76 14.39
N GLU A 28 -4.03 -4.87 13.78
CA GLU A 28 -5.19 -4.01 14.04
C GLU A 28 -5.69 -4.26 15.47
N ALA A 29 -5.00 -3.69 16.46
CA ALA A 29 -5.41 -3.57 17.86
C ALA A 29 -6.32 -4.67 18.43
N SER A 30 -5.85 -5.91 18.51
CA SER A 30 -6.47 -6.95 19.34
C SER A 30 -5.46 -7.52 20.34
N LEU A 31 -5.10 -6.71 21.33
CA LEU A 31 -4.52 -7.20 22.58
C LEU A 31 -5.68 -7.50 23.54
N ASP A 32 -6.30 -8.67 23.41
CA ASP A 32 -7.16 -9.19 24.49
C ASP A 32 -6.36 -10.15 25.38
N ILE A 33 -5.84 -9.59 26.46
CA ILE A 33 -5.10 -10.32 27.49
C ILE A 33 -6.07 -11.08 28.38
N GLY A 34 -6.43 -12.27 27.92
CA GLY A 34 -7.07 -13.29 28.74
C GLY A 34 -6.59 -14.69 28.39
N ILE A 35 -7.06 -15.24 27.25
CA ILE A 35 -6.71 -16.59 26.80
C ILE A 35 -6.84 -16.64 25.24
N ALA A 36 -6.07 -15.82 24.53
CA ALA A 36 -5.86 -15.88 23.06
C ALA A 36 -7.10 -16.11 22.16
N GLU A 37 -7.90 -15.06 21.94
CA GLU A 37 -8.76 -14.96 20.75
C GLU A 37 -7.90 -14.48 19.56
N PHE A 38 -7.67 -15.38 18.61
CA PHE A 38 -7.01 -15.04 17.33
C PHE A 38 -8.07 -14.63 16.33
N GLU A 39 -8.51 -13.38 16.41
CA GLU A 39 -9.35 -12.81 15.34
C GLU A 39 -8.50 -12.68 14.07
N SER A 40 -9.06 -13.06 12.91
CA SER A 40 -8.33 -12.94 11.66
C SER A 40 -8.14 -11.46 11.34
N GLN A 41 -6.89 -11.01 11.22
CA GLN A 41 -6.58 -9.64 10.82
C GLN A 41 -7.27 -9.31 9.49
N ASN A 42 -8.04 -8.22 9.48
CA ASN A 42 -8.58 -7.69 8.25
C ASN A 42 -7.46 -6.93 7.54
N ASN A 43 -7.16 -7.32 6.30
CA ASN A 43 -6.06 -6.74 5.53
C ASN A 43 -6.55 -6.13 4.20
N ASP A 44 -7.87 -5.95 4.05
CA ASP A 44 -8.46 -5.51 2.78
C ASP A 44 -7.91 -4.14 2.36
N ASN A 45 -7.86 -3.18 3.29
CA ASN A 45 -7.32 -1.84 3.04
C ASN A 45 -5.82 -1.87 2.70
N ALA A 46 -5.07 -2.74 3.36
CA ALA A 46 -3.64 -2.92 3.11
C ALA A 46 -3.40 -3.42 1.68
N TYR A 47 -4.15 -4.44 1.25
CA TYR A 47 -4.06 -5.00 -0.10
C TYR A 47 -4.53 -4.03 -1.18
N ILE A 48 -5.59 -3.27 -0.93
CA ILE A 48 -6.05 -2.21 -1.85
C ILE A 48 -4.97 -1.15 -2.01
N SER A 49 -4.40 -0.66 -0.91
CA SER A 49 -3.33 0.34 -0.92
C SER A 49 -2.11 -0.15 -1.71
N ILE A 50 -1.67 -1.39 -1.46
CA ILE A 50 -0.56 -2.02 -2.18
C ILE A 50 -0.89 -2.15 -3.67
N GLY A 51 -2.08 -2.64 -4.02
CA GLY A 51 -2.52 -2.82 -5.40
C GLY A 51 -2.50 -1.51 -6.19
N ILE A 52 -3.07 -0.45 -5.62
CA ILE A 52 -3.05 0.90 -6.22
C ILE A 52 -1.61 1.41 -6.33
N GLY A 53 -0.78 1.19 -5.32
CA GLY A 53 0.64 1.56 -5.34
C GLY A 53 1.41 0.91 -6.48
N ILE A 54 1.25 -0.40 -6.67
CA ILE A 54 1.86 -1.15 -7.79
C ILE A 54 1.39 -0.60 -9.13
N VAL A 55 0.08 -0.40 -9.31
CA VAL A 55 -0.48 0.13 -10.56
C VAL A 55 0.06 1.53 -10.85
N ALA A 56 0.15 2.40 -9.85
CA ALA A 56 0.73 3.74 -9.96
C ALA A 56 2.20 3.70 -10.42
N LEU A 57 3.00 2.81 -9.83
CA LEU A 57 4.40 2.63 -10.24
C LEU A 57 4.49 2.14 -11.68
N ILE A 58 3.74 1.10 -12.05
CA ILE A 58 3.71 0.55 -13.41
C ILE A 58 3.30 1.62 -14.43
N ALA A 59 2.22 2.37 -14.13
CA ALA A 59 1.75 3.47 -14.98
C ALA A 59 2.81 4.55 -15.17
N SER A 60 3.58 4.88 -14.13
CA SER A 60 4.65 5.88 -14.21
C SER A 60 5.73 5.54 -15.26
N PHE A 61 6.01 4.25 -15.47
CA PHE A 61 6.99 3.77 -16.44
C PHE A 61 6.39 3.54 -17.83
N LEU A 62 5.19 2.97 -17.92
CA LEU A 62 4.52 2.67 -19.21
C LEU A 62 4.07 3.95 -19.94
N VAL A 63 3.52 4.93 -19.22
CA VAL A 63 3.02 6.20 -19.80
C VAL A 63 4.18 7.18 -20.13
N SER A 64 5.41 6.85 -19.71
CA SER A 64 6.61 7.62 -20.07
C SER A 64 7.13 7.37 -21.49
N LYS A 65 6.66 6.33 -22.19
CA LYS A 65 7.21 5.91 -23.50
C LYS A 65 6.58 6.60 -24.74
N LYS A 66 5.76 7.63 -24.54
CA LYS A 66 5.22 8.50 -25.60
C LYS A 66 5.63 9.95 -25.36
#